data_AF-A0AAW1T2E6-F1
#
_entry.id   AF-A0AAW1T2E6-F1
#
_cell.length_a   1.000
_cell.length_b   1.000
_cell.length_c   1.000
_cell.angle_alpha   90.00
_cell.angle_beta   90.00
_cell.angle_gamma   90.00
#
_symmetry.space_group_name_H-M   'P 1'
#
loop_
_entity.id
_entity.type
_entity.pdbx_description
1 polymer ?
#
loop_
_entity_poly.entity_id
_entity_poly.type
_entity_poly.pdbx_seq_one_letter_code
_entity_poly.pdbx_strand_id
1 'polypeptide(L)'
;MLATGLRNWSCSGHSSGQQFQKSIQGRLPFSRRRAYRVLAGEKRSVNRARWAQLSPSSPPEQAESTATQTDGLVQAAAAALQSSVFPQIDALVGANIQRVQHAFKKARIGPHHFAGSTGYGHGDLGRAAFDEVMAEVMGAEAAIVRTQFVSGTHAIATALWSVLRPGDRMLAVAGRPYDTMEEVIGLRGTTGHGSLREWGVGYDELSLAADGSIDWD
;
A
#
# COMPACT_ATOMS: atom_id res chain seq x y z
N MET A 1 52.86 -28.41 22.88
CA MET A 1 52.20 -29.38 21.98
C MET A 1 51.01 -28.66 21.36
N LEU A 2 51.13 -27.98 20.21
CA LEU A 2 51.29 -28.52 18.84
C LEU A 2 50.23 -29.58 18.50
N ALA A 3 49.22 -29.20 17.70
CA ALA A 3 48.95 -29.82 16.39
C ALA A 3 47.82 -29.09 15.62
N THR A 4 48.22 -28.48 14.50
CA THR A 4 47.42 -27.89 13.41
C THR A 4 46.49 -28.92 12.71
N GLY A 5 45.43 -28.46 12.03
CA GLY A 5 44.47 -29.37 11.36
C GLY A 5 43.65 -28.81 10.19
N LEU A 6 44.22 -27.98 9.31
CA LEU A 6 43.59 -27.58 8.04
C LEU A 6 43.39 -28.77 7.09
N ARG A 7 42.23 -28.85 6.41
CA ARG A 7 42.11 -29.54 5.11
C ARG A 7 41.16 -28.79 4.16
N ASN A 8 41.74 -28.15 3.15
CA ASN A 8 41.04 -27.90 1.89
C ASN A 8 40.81 -29.23 1.17
N TRP A 9 39.76 -29.32 0.35
CA TRP A 9 39.69 -30.32 -0.71
C TRP A 9 39.44 -29.63 -2.06
N SER A 10 40.41 -29.81 -2.95
CA SER A 10 40.42 -29.35 -4.33
C SER A 10 40.58 -30.60 -5.19
N CYS A 11 39.69 -30.81 -6.17
CA CYS A 11 39.89 -31.82 -7.21
C CYS A 11 39.97 -31.15 -8.58
N SER A 12 41.11 -31.35 -9.24
CA SER A 12 41.39 -30.92 -10.60
C SER A 12 41.90 -32.13 -11.41
N GLY A 13 41.45 -32.21 -12.68
CA GLY A 13 41.82 -33.27 -13.63
C GLY A 13 40.71 -33.38 -14.70
N HIS A 14 40.88 -32.85 -15.91
CA HIS A 14 41.57 -33.46 -17.07
C HIS A 14 40.98 -34.84 -17.46
N SER A 15 40.61 -35.15 -18.71
CA SER A 15 40.56 -34.43 -20.01
C SER A 15 39.60 -35.20 -20.97
N SER A 16 39.32 -34.90 -22.25
CA SER A 16 39.89 -33.98 -23.26
C SER A 16 38.79 -33.59 -24.30
N GLY A 17 39.12 -33.37 -25.59
CA GLY A 17 38.16 -33.25 -26.70
C GLY A 17 37.67 -31.83 -27.02
N GLN A 18 38.55 -30.91 -27.43
CA GLN A 18 38.63 -30.45 -28.84
C GLN A 18 37.29 -30.42 -29.62
N GLN A 19 36.78 -29.22 -29.97
CA GLN A 19 36.92 -28.65 -31.32
C GLN A 19 36.18 -27.30 -31.51
N PHE A 20 36.64 -26.53 -32.51
CA PHE A 20 36.01 -25.38 -33.19
C PHE A 20 35.74 -24.05 -32.44
N GLN A 21 36.75 -23.19 -32.46
CA GLN A 21 36.53 -21.76 -32.73
C GLN A 21 36.19 -21.53 -34.22
N LYS A 22 35.14 -20.75 -34.47
CA LYS A 22 34.84 -19.83 -35.61
C LYS A 22 33.32 -19.61 -35.58
N SER A 23 32.70 -18.45 -35.79
CA SER A 23 33.05 -17.04 -35.93
C SER A 23 31.75 -16.37 -36.46
N ILE A 24 31.59 -15.05 -36.31
CA ILE A 24 30.66 -14.19 -37.08
C ILE A 24 29.17 -14.18 -36.66
N GLN A 25 28.80 -13.04 -36.07
CA GLN A 25 27.59 -12.21 -36.29
C GLN A 25 26.28 -12.91 -36.75
N GLY A 26 25.30 -12.95 -35.84
CA GLY A 26 23.89 -13.24 -36.15
C GLY A 26 22.94 -12.32 -35.38
N ARG A 27 22.72 -11.09 -35.89
CA ARG A 27 21.77 -10.12 -35.32
C ARG A 27 20.32 -10.59 -35.62
N LEU A 28 19.73 -11.39 -34.73
CA LEU A 28 18.35 -11.87 -34.89
C LEU A 28 17.33 -10.72 -34.69
N PRO A 29 16.40 -10.49 -35.64
CA PRO A 29 15.44 -9.40 -35.54
C PRO A 29 14.29 -9.75 -34.57
N PHE A 30 14.07 -8.89 -33.58
CA PHE A 30 12.92 -8.94 -32.68
C PHE A 30 11.63 -8.54 -33.42
N SER A 31 11.05 -9.46 -34.20
CA SER A 31 9.76 -9.24 -34.87
C SER A 31 8.92 -10.52 -34.93
N ARG A 32 7.92 -10.60 -34.03
CA ARG A 32 6.67 -11.39 -34.14
C ARG A 32 5.82 -11.19 -32.87
N ARG A 33 5.21 -10.01 -32.72
CA ARG A 33 4.07 -9.86 -31.79
C ARG A 33 2.86 -10.55 -32.41
N ARG A 34 2.32 -11.59 -31.78
CA ARG A 34 0.98 -12.11 -32.13
C ARG A 34 -0.05 -11.04 -31.76
N ALA A 35 -0.78 -10.53 -32.75
CA ALA A 35 -1.93 -9.68 -32.51
C ALA A 35 -3.11 -10.54 -32.02
N TYR A 36 -3.48 -10.42 -30.75
CA TYR A 36 -4.71 -11.01 -30.24
C TYR A 36 -5.89 -10.12 -30.67
N ARG A 37 -6.68 -10.60 -31.64
CA ARG A 37 -7.90 -9.92 -32.09
C ARG A 37 -9.01 -10.14 -31.07
N VAL A 38 -9.12 -9.23 -30.10
CA VAL A 38 -10.27 -9.20 -29.18
C VAL A 38 -11.52 -8.88 -29.99
N LEU A 39 -12.44 -9.85 -30.09
CA LEU A 39 -13.76 -9.62 -30.66
C LEU A 39 -14.55 -8.74 -29.68
N ALA A 40 -14.86 -7.51 -30.09
CA ALA A 40 -15.52 -6.54 -29.24
C ALA A 40 -17.02 -6.86 -29.14
N GLY A 41 -17.46 -7.31 -27.95
CA GLY A 41 -18.88 -7.49 -27.65
C GLY A 41 -19.64 -6.15 -27.66
N GLU A 42 -20.75 -6.12 -28.39
CA GLU A 42 -21.48 -4.93 -28.82
C GLU A 42 -22.47 -4.38 -27.77
N LYS A 43 -21.99 -4.18 -26.53
CA LYS A 43 -22.72 -3.43 -25.48
C LYS A 43 -21.74 -2.64 -24.60
N ARG A 44 -21.37 -1.44 -25.02
CA ARG A 44 -20.51 -0.52 -24.24
C ARG A 44 -21.06 0.91 -24.26
N SER A 45 -20.93 1.59 -23.12
CA SER A 45 -21.59 2.86 -22.77
C SER A 45 -21.53 3.95 -23.85
N VAL A 46 -22.67 4.59 -24.11
CA VAL A 46 -22.86 5.74 -25.04
C VAL A 46 -21.80 6.84 -24.82
N ASN A 47 -21.43 7.10 -23.56
CA ASN A 47 -20.40 8.09 -23.22
C ASN A 47 -19.07 7.86 -23.95
N ARG A 48 -18.63 6.61 -24.21
CA ARG A 48 -17.33 6.34 -24.86
C ARG A 48 -17.30 6.78 -26.33
N ALA A 49 -18.42 6.68 -27.04
CA ALA A 49 -18.51 7.15 -28.44
C ALA A 49 -18.33 8.67 -28.53
N ARG A 50 -18.82 9.42 -27.53
CA ARG A 50 -18.69 10.88 -27.44
C ARG A 50 -17.23 11.36 -27.35
N TRP A 51 -16.36 10.63 -26.64
CA TRP A 51 -14.92 10.94 -26.56
C TRP A 51 -14.16 10.61 -27.86
N ALA A 52 -14.64 9.64 -28.65
CA ALA A 52 -13.98 9.22 -29.88
C ALA A 52 -14.23 10.15 -31.08
N GLN A 53 -15.26 11.01 -31.02
CA GLN A 53 -15.57 12.00 -32.06
C GLN A 53 -14.86 13.35 -31.83
N LEU A 54 -14.24 13.55 -30.67
CA LEU A 54 -13.39 14.70 -30.38
C LEU A 54 -11.99 14.49 -30.98
N SER A 55 -11.90 14.54 -32.30
CA SER A 55 -10.61 14.81 -32.96
C SER A 55 -10.13 16.19 -32.50
N PRO A 56 -8.88 16.36 -32.04
CA PRO A 56 -8.39 17.67 -31.67
C PRO A 56 -8.33 18.54 -32.93
N SER A 57 -9.18 19.57 -32.98
CA SER A 57 -8.86 20.79 -33.71
C SER A 57 -7.48 21.28 -33.23
N SER A 58 -6.72 21.94 -34.11
CA SER A 58 -5.43 22.56 -33.76
C SER A 58 -5.51 23.23 -32.39
N PRO A 59 -4.52 23.02 -31.50
CA PRO A 59 -4.60 23.54 -30.14
C PRO A 59 -4.87 25.05 -30.20
N PRO A 60 -5.89 25.57 -29.49
CA PRO A 60 -6.15 26.99 -29.52
C PRO A 60 -4.93 27.70 -28.92
N GLU A 61 -4.51 28.80 -29.55
CA GLU A 61 -3.36 29.64 -29.13
C GLU A 61 -3.44 30.06 -27.65
N GLN A 62 -4.68 30.15 -27.13
CA GLN A 62 -4.98 30.40 -25.72
C GLN A 62 -4.55 29.26 -24.78
N ALA A 63 -4.56 28.00 -25.23
CA ALA A 63 -4.16 26.85 -24.41
C ALA A 63 -2.65 26.86 -24.09
N GLU A 64 -1.80 27.18 -25.07
CA GLU A 64 -0.34 27.31 -24.84
C GLU A 64 -0.03 28.48 -23.90
N SER A 65 -0.77 29.59 -24.01
CA SER A 65 -0.68 30.72 -23.08
C SER A 65 -1.06 30.31 -21.64
N THR A 66 -2.19 29.63 -21.45
CA THR A 66 -2.62 29.15 -20.12
C THR A 66 -1.72 28.07 -19.53
N ALA A 67 -1.14 27.19 -20.36
CA ALA A 67 -0.18 26.19 -19.92
C ALA A 67 1.09 26.87 -19.37
N THR A 68 1.66 27.80 -20.13
CA THR A 68 2.84 28.59 -19.74
C THR A 68 2.62 29.35 -18.43
N GLN A 69 1.42 29.94 -18.24
CA GLN A 69 1.07 30.62 -17.00
C GLN A 69 0.93 29.65 -15.80
N THR A 70 0.36 28.46 -16.03
CA THR A 70 0.20 27.43 -15.00
C THR A 70 1.56 26.87 -14.56
N ASP A 71 2.45 26.59 -15.50
CA ASP A 71 3.80 26.11 -15.22
C ASP A 71 4.60 27.12 -14.37
N GLY A 72 4.48 28.42 -14.66
CA GLY A 72 5.09 29.47 -13.84
C GLY A 72 4.60 29.49 -12.39
N LEU A 73 3.29 29.28 -12.17
CA LEU A 73 2.71 29.18 -10.82
C LEU A 73 3.18 27.91 -10.09
N VAL A 74 3.24 26.77 -10.78
CA VAL A 74 3.74 25.50 -10.22
C VAL A 74 5.21 25.62 -9.82
N GLN A 75 6.06 26.23 -10.66
CA GLN A 75 7.47 26.46 -10.36
C GLN A 75 7.66 27.39 -9.16
N ALA A 76 6.89 28.48 -9.08
CA ALA A 76 6.94 29.40 -7.95
C ALA A 76 6.51 28.72 -6.63
N ALA A 77 5.43 27.94 -6.65
CA ALA A 77 4.96 27.18 -5.49
C ALA A 77 5.97 26.11 -5.05
N ALA A 78 6.56 25.36 -6.01
CA ALA A 78 7.60 24.39 -5.72
C ALA A 78 8.84 25.04 -5.10
N ALA A 79 9.31 26.16 -5.66
CA ALA A 79 10.45 26.91 -5.13
C ALA A 79 10.22 27.43 -3.69
N ALA A 80 9.01 27.86 -3.36
CA ALA A 80 8.64 28.28 -2.00
C ALA A 80 8.68 27.13 -0.98
N LEU A 81 8.34 25.91 -1.40
CA LEU A 81 8.34 24.71 -0.54
C LEU A 81 9.72 24.01 -0.49
N GLN A 82 10.56 24.21 -1.49
CA GLN A 82 11.86 23.54 -1.67
C GLN A 82 12.86 23.75 -0.52
N SER A 83 12.85 24.93 0.10
CA SER A 83 13.80 25.30 1.16
C SER A 83 13.32 24.98 2.58
N SER A 84 12.03 24.72 2.75
CA SER A 84 11.38 24.63 4.06
C SER A 84 10.69 23.28 4.29
N VAL A 85 9.79 22.87 3.40
CA VAL A 85 8.90 21.72 3.59
C VAL A 85 9.48 20.44 3.00
N PHE A 86 9.95 20.47 1.75
CA PHE A 86 10.42 19.25 1.07
C PHE A 86 11.60 18.57 1.79
N PRO A 87 12.64 19.28 2.29
CA PRO A 87 13.74 18.63 3.01
C PRO A 87 13.30 17.94 4.31
N GLN A 88 12.26 18.46 4.98
CA GLN A 88 11.68 17.84 6.19
C GLN A 88 10.93 16.55 5.84
N ILE A 89 10.15 16.57 4.75
CA ILE A 89 9.45 15.38 4.24
C ILE A 89 10.48 14.33 3.80
N ASP A 90 11.51 14.70 3.05
CA ASP A 90 12.55 13.77 2.60
C ASP A 90 13.29 13.11 3.76
N ALA A 91 13.62 13.86 4.82
CA ALA A 91 14.22 13.32 6.04
C ALA A 91 13.29 12.32 6.74
N LEU A 92 12.00 12.65 6.88
CA LEU A 92 10.99 11.78 7.46
C LEU A 92 10.76 10.50 6.63
N VAL A 93 10.73 10.63 5.30
CA VAL A 93 10.64 9.50 4.36
C VAL A 93 11.88 8.61 4.48
N GLY A 94 13.09 9.19 4.56
CA GLY A 94 14.33 8.45 4.79
C GLY A 94 14.30 7.63 6.08
N ALA A 95 13.89 8.23 7.20
CA ALA A 95 13.73 7.54 8.48
C ALA A 95 12.68 6.42 8.41
N ASN A 96 11.54 6.67 7.76
CA ASN A 96 10.48 5.66 7.57
C ASN A 96 10.93 4.49 6.70
N ILE A 97 11.67 4.74 5.62
CA ILE A 97 12.25 3.68 4.78
C ILE A 97 13.24 2.84 5.60
N GLN A 98 14.07 3.45 6.44
CA GLN A 98 14.98 2.71 7.33
C GLN A 98 14.22 1.83 8.34
N ARG A 99 13.14 2.33 8.95
CA ARG A 99 12.25 1.56 9.85
C ARG A 99 11.66 0.34 9.15
N VAL A 100 11.10 0.51 7.95
CA VAL A 100 10.54 -0.61 7.16
C VAL A 100 11.63 -1.61 6.76
N GLN A 101 12.79 -1.14 6.28
CA GLN A 101 13.91 -2.03 5.96
C GLN A 101 14.43 -2.81 7.19
N HIS A 102 14.42 -2.20 8.38
CA HIS A 102 14.79 -2.89 9.62
C HIS A 102 13.81 -4.02 9.93
N ALA A 103 12.50 -3.74 9.91
CA ALA A 103 11.46 -4.73 10.16
C ALA A 103 11.53 -5.92 9.19
N PHE A 104 11.69 -5.67 7.88
CA PHE A 104 11.86 -6.72 6.88
C PHE A 104 13.11 -7.59 7.12
N LYS A 105 14.22 -7.00 7.60
CA LYS A 105 15.44 -7.73 7.95
C LYS A 105 15.26 -8.57 9.22
N LYS A 106 14.58 -8.02 10.24
CA LYS A 106 14.29 -8.68 11.53
C LYS A 106 13.44 -9.93 11.34
N ALA A 107 12.32 -9.79 10.62
CA ALA A 107 11.43 -10.90 10.24
C ALA A 107 12.05 -11.84 9.16
N ARG A 108 13.27 -11.56 8.69
CA ARG A 108 14.01 -12.36 7.67
C ARG A 108 13.18 -12.64 6.41
N ILE A 109 12.47 -11.62 5.93
CA ILE A 109 11.64 -11.71 4.73
C ILE A 109 12.47 -12.15 3.52
N GLY A 110 11.90 -13.02 2.69
CA GLY A 110 12.56 -13.65 1.56
C GLY A 110 11.56 -14.34 0.63
N PRO A 111 11.99 -14.86 -0.54
CA PRO A 111 11.10 -15.28 -1.62
C PRO A 111 9.98 -16.27 -1.22
N HIS A 112 10.25 -17.15 -0.24
CA HIS A 112 9.29 -18.14 0.26
C HIS A 112 8.10 -17.52 1.01
N HIS A 113 8.25 -16.33 1.59
CA HIS A 113 7.15 -15.58 2.21
C HIS A 113 6.14 -15.02 1.19
N PHE A 114 6.48 -15.01 -0.10
CA PHE A 114 5.59 -14.60 -1.18
C PHE A 114 4.92 -15.79 -1.89
N ALA A 115 5.06 -17.01 -1.34
CA ALA A 115 4.26 -18.16 -1.76
C ALA A 115 2.81 -17.95 -1.33
N GLY A 116 1.90 -17.81 -2.30
CA GLY A 116 0.48 -17.64 -2.03
C GLY A 116 -0.14 -18.89 -1.36
N SER A 117 -1.08 -18.67 -0.44
CA SER A 117 -1.82 -19.73 0.25
C SER A 117 -3.22 -19.93 -0.35
N THR A 118 -3.77 -21.13 -0.20
CA THR A 118 -5.12 -21.50 -0.70
C THR A 118 -5.92 -22.27 0.35
N GLY A 119 -7.24 -22.37 0.16
CA GLY A 119 -8.14 -23.01 1.12
C GLY A 119 -8.14 -22.29 2.47
N TYR A 120 -8.03 -23.05 3.57
CA TYR A 120 -8.01 -22.52 4.94
C TYR A 120 -6.75 -21.69 5.28
N GLY A 121 -5.67 -21.82 4.50
CA GLY A 121 -4.43 -21.07 4.72
C GLY A 121 -3.73 -21.34 6.05
N HIS A 122 -3.80 -22.57 6.59
CA HIS A 122 -3.01 -22.98 7.75
C HIS A 122 -1.50 -22.98 7.43
N GLY A 123 -0.66 -22.61 8.40
CA GLY A 123 0.80 -22.63 8.24
C GLY A 123 1.35 -21.60 7.24
N ASP A 124 0.58 -20.59 6.88
CA ASP A 124 0.97 -19.51 5.97
C ASP A 124 2.06 -18.62 6.59
N LEU A 125 3.31 -18.93 6.25
CA LEU A 125 4.50 -18.20 6.70
C LEU A 125 4.48 -16.74 6.23
N GLY A 126 4.01 -16.48 5.01
CA GLY A 126 3.97 -15.14 4.42
C GLY A 126 3.08 -14.20 5.24
N ARG A 127 1.88 -14.68 5.59
CA ARG A 127 0.94 -13.94 6.44
C ARG A 127 1.49 -13.68 7.84
N ALA A 128 2.07 -14.70 8.49
CA ALA A 128 2.62 -14.56 9.84
C ALA A 128 3.82 -13.59 9.89
N ALA A 129 4.76 -13.70 8.94
CA ALA A 129 5.91 -12.81 8.88
C ALA A 129 5.52 -11.38 8.49
N PHE A 130 4.45 -11.18 7.71
CA PHE A 130 3.96 -9.85 7.39
C PHE A 130 3.29 -9.16 8.60
N ASP A 131 2.61 -9.92 9.47
CA ASP A 131 2.14 -9.39 10.76
C ASP A 131 3.31 -8.97 11.66
N GLU A 132 4.39 -9.76 11.74
CA GLU A 132 5.61 -9.42 12.49
C GLU A 132 6.24 -8.11 11.97
N VAL A 133 6.39 -7.98 10.64
CA VAL A 133 6.88 -6.75 10.01
C VAL A 133 6.01 -5.55 10.35
N MET A 134 4.68 -5.70 10.29
CA MET A 134 3.76 -4.60 10.51
C MET A 134 3.64 -4.22 12.00
N ALA A 135 3.76 -5.19 12.91
CA ALA A 135 3.88 -4.94 14.34
C ALA A 135 5.15 -4.12 14.64
N GLU A 136 6.30 -4.54 14.11
CA GLU A 136 7.58 -3.84 14.27
C GLU A 136 7.55 -2.42 13.68
N VAL A 137 6.98 -2.24 12.49
CA VAL A 137 6.86 -0.91 11.86
C VAL A 137 5.96 -0.02 12.69
N MET A 138 4.81 -0.52 13.18
CA MET A 138 3.85 0.29 13.94
C MET A 138 4.24 0.49 15.41
N GLY A 139 5.25 -0.23 15.92
CA GLY A 139 5.65 -0.20 17.34
C GLY A 139 4.66 -0.92 18.26
N ALA A 140 3.97 -1.93 17.75
CA ALA A 140 2.96 -2.71 18.48
C ALA A 140 3.49 -4.11 18.83
N GLU A 141 2.93 -4.74 19.87
CA GLU A 141 3.28 -6.12 20.26
C GLU A 141 2.84 -7.16 19.22
N ALA A 142 1.75 -6.88 18.50
CA ALA A 142 1.20 -7.71 17.44
C ALA A 142 0.46 -6.86 16.41
N ALA A 143 0.27 -7.39 15.20
CA ALA A 143 -0.55 -6.79 14.15
C ALA A 143 -1.42 -7.86 13.47
N ILE A 144 -2.46 -7.41 12.77
CA ILE A 144 -3.31 -8.25 11.91
C ILE A 144 -3.53 -7.55 10.58
N VAL A 145 -2.76 -7.91 9.55
CA VAL A 145 -2.87 -7.29 8.23
C VAL A 145 -3.38 -8.30 7.20
N ARG A 146 -4.56 -8.02 6.63
CA ARG A 146 -5.42 -9.02 5.99
C ARG A 146 -6.12 -8.45 4.77
N THR A 147 -6.15 -9.22 3.68
CA THR A 147 -6.98 -8.93 2.50
C THR A 147 -8.47 -9.16 2.74
N GLN A 148 -8.82 -9.80 3.87
CA GLN A 148 -10.20 -9.99 4.34
C GLN A 148 -10.83 -8.67 4.85
N PHE A 149 -10.02 -7.65 5.20
CA PHE A 149 -10.53 -6.32 5.49
C PHE A 149 -10.86 -5.59 4.18
N VAL A 150 -12.15 -5.54 3.85
CA VAL A 150 -12.68 -4.84 2.67
C VAL A 150 -12.42 -3.33 2.67
N SER A 151 -12.26 -2.70 3.83
CA SER A 151 -11.98 -1.26 3.97
C SER A 151 -11.32 -0.91 5.31
N GLY A 152 -10.83 0.34 5.43
CA GLY A 152 -10.35 0.89 6.71
C GLY A 152 -11.44 0.95 7.77
N THR A 153 -12.67 1.37 7.41
CA THR A 153 -13.83 1.35 8.31
C THR A 153 -14.13 -0.06 8.83
N HIS A 154 -13.99 -1.11 8.00
CA HIS A 154 -14.13 -2.50 8.46
C HIS A 154 -13.01 -2.91 9.45
N ALA A 155 -11.77 -2.49 9.23
CA ALA A 155 -10.68 -2.76 10.19
C ALA A 155 -10.93 -2.07 11.56
N ILE A 156 -11.37 -0.81 11.55
CA ILE A 156 -11.72 -0.06 12.77
C ILE A 156 -12.94 -0.69 13.47
N ALA A 157 -13.99 -1.03 12.73
CA ALA A 157 -15.16 -1.72 13.28
C ALA A 157 -14.77 -3.07 13.90
N THR A 158 -13.98 -3.90 13.22
CA THR A 158 -13.51 -5.17 13.79
C THR A 158 -12.74 -4.97 15.10
N ALA A 159 -11.89 -3.94 15.17
CA ALA A 159 -11.18 -3.61 16.40
C ALA A 159 -12.16 -3.24 17.54
N LEU A 160 -13.13 -2.36 17.28
CA LEU A 160 -14.14 -1.93 18.27
C LEU A 160 -14.98 -3.11 18.80
N TRP A 161 -15.52 -3.98 17.94
CA TRP A 161 -16.29 -5.16 18.37
C TRP A 161 -15.40 -6.19 19.09
N SER A 162 -14.10 -6.27 18.75
CA SER A 162 -13.20 -7.20 19.43
C SER A 162 -12.98 -6.84 20.90
N VAL A 163 -12.98 -5.55 21.25
CA VAL A 163 -12.71 -5.08 22.62
C VAL A 163 -13.95 -4.70 23.42
N LEU A 164 -14.98 -4.11 22.80
CA LEU A 164 -16.19 -3.62 23.49
C LEU A 164 -17.23 -4.71 23.74
N ARG A 165 -17.93 -4.63 24.87
CA ARG A 165 -18.96 -5.58 25.33
C ARG A 165 -20.26 -4.83 25.72
N PRO A 166 -21.42 -5.51 25.76
CA PRO A 166 -22.66 -4.89 26.21
C PRO A 166 -22.50 -4.32 27.63
N GLY A 167 -22.85 -3.04 27.82
CA GLY A 167 -22.63 -2.30 29.06
C GLY A 167 -21.37 -1.42 29.08
N ASP A 168 -20.40 -1.65 28.18
CA ASP A 168 -19.26 -0.76 28.00
C ASP A 168 -19.69 0.58 27.37
N ARG A 169 -18.78 1.56 27.39
CA ARG A 169 -18.98 2.88 26.80
C ARG A 169 -17.75 3.30 26.01
N MET A 170 -17.97 3.72 24.76
CA MET A 170 -16.97 4.34 23.90
C MET A 170 -17.04 5.87 24.05
N LEU A 171 -15.88 6.52 24.17
CA LEU A 171 -15.74 7.98 24.18
C LEU A 171 -14.95 8.45 22.97
N ALA A 172 -15.52 9.32 22.14
CA ALA A 172 -14.80 10.02 21.08
C ALA A 172 -14.25 11.36 21.60
N VAL A 173 -12.92 11.42 21.82
CA VAL A 173 -12.23 12.59 22.41
C VAL A 173 -11.84 13.68 21.39
N ALA A 174 -11.98 13.41 20.09
CA ALA A 174 -11.50 14.27 19.02
C ALA A 174 -12.64 14.80 18.14
N GLY A 175 -13.77 15.16 18.76
CA GLY A 175 -15.00 15.48 18.04
C GLY A 175 -15.75 14.24 17.54
N ARG A 176 -16.84 14.51 16.83
CA ARG A 176 -17.66 13.51 16.16
C ARG A 176 -16.85 12.78 15.07
N PRO A 177 -16.84 11.43 15.04
CA PRO A 177 -16.07 10.66 14.07
C PRO A 177 -16.64 10.80 12.65
N TYR A 178 -15.81 10.47 11.67
CA TYR A 178 -16.15 10.59 10.25
C TYR A 178 -17.38 9.75 9.84
N ASP A 179 -18.10 10.22 8.83
CA ASP A 179 -19.46 9.82 8.46
C ASP A 179 -19.76 8.30 8.43
N THR A 180 -18.88 7.47 7.87
CA THR A 180 -19.12 6.01 7.82
C THR A 180 -19.07 5.33 9.19
N MET A 181 -18.43 5.94 10.19
CA MET A 181 -18.43 5.45 11.57
C MET A 181 -19.73 5.73 12.31
N GLU A 182 -20.55 6.67 11.84
CA GLU A 182 -21.84 6.98 12.48
C GLU A 182 -22.80 5.79 12.44
N GLU A 183 -22.82 5.03 11.34
CA GLU A 183 -23.63 3.82 11.18
C GLU A 183 -23.07 2.64 11.99
N VAL A 184 -21.74 2.53 12.04
CA VAL A 184 -20.99 1.56 12.84
C VAL A 184 -21.30 1.74 14.34
N ILE A 185 -21.35 2.98 14.82
CA ILE A 185 -21.67 3.33 16.21
C ILE A 185 -23.19 3.26 16.48
N GLY A 186 -24.02 3.60 15.50
CA GLY A 186 -25.49 3.70 15.63
C GLY A 186 -26.00 5.12 15.92
N LEU A 187 -25.29 6.15 15.45
CA LEU A 187 -25.72 7.56 15.46
C LEU A 187 -26.59 7.91 14.24
N ARG A 188 -26.45 7.15 13.15
CA ARG A 188 -27.15 7.30 11.87
C ARG A 188 -27.48 5.91 11.31
N GLY A 189 -28.41 5.85 10.36
CA GLY A 189 -28.72 4.66 9.58
C GLY A 189 -30.03 3.98 9.97
N THR A 190 -30.29 2.84 9.34
CA THR A 190 -31.47 2.01 9.61
C THR A 190 -31.21 1.10 10.81
N THR A 191 -32.18 0.99 11.71
CA THR A 191 -32.10 0.04 12.83
C THR A 191 -32.13 -1.41 12.35
N GLY A 192 -31.37 -2.29 12.99
CA GLY A 192 -31.31 -3.73 12.69
C GLY A 192 -30.09 -4.14 11.86
N HIS A 193 -29.05 -3.31 11.79
CA HIS A 193 -27.79 -3.61 11.10
C HIS A 193 -26.66 -4.06 12.05
N GLY A 194 -26.91 -4.16 13.36
CA GLY A 194 -25.97 -4.68 14.35
C GLY A 194 -24.94 -3.65 14.82
N SER A 195 -25.33 -2.38 14.92
CA SER A 195 -24.45 -1.29 15.40
C SER A 195 -24.01 -1.47 16.86
N LEU A 196 -22.96 -0.76 17.28
CA LEU A 196 -22.49 -0.82 18.68
C LEU A 196 -23.59 -0.47 19.70
N ARG A 197 -24.43 0.54 19.40
CA ARG A 197 -25.59 0.89 20.24
C ARG A 197 -26.65 -0.24 20.30
N GLU A 198 -26.91 -0.94 19.21
CA GLU A 198 -27.78 -2.13 19.20
C GLU A 198 -27.19 -3.31 19.97
N TRP A 199 -25.86 -3.42 19.99
CA TRP A 199 -25.11 -4.37 20.82
C TRP A 199 -25.07 -3.98 22.31
N GLY A 200 -25.69 -2.86 22.70
CA GLY A 200 -25.74 -2.40 24.09
C GLY A 200 -24.49 -1.67 24.57
N VAL A 201 -23.67 -1.15 23.64
CA VAL A 201 -22.50 -0.31 23.96
C VAL A 201 -22.94 1.16 23.97
N GLY A 202 -22.63 1.88 25.05
CA GLY A 202 -22.84 3.32 25.16
C GLY A 202 -21.85 4.10 24.29
N TYR A 203 -22.25 5.30 23.87
CA TYR A 203 -21.37 6.20 23.10
C TYR A 203 -21.58 7.65 23.51
N ASP A 204 -20.48 8.31 23.86
CA ASP A 204 -20.38 9.73 24.16
C ASP A 204 -19.28 10.38 23.28
N GLU A 205 -19.40 11.67 23.01
CA GLU A 205 -18.42 12.46 22.22
C GLU A 205 -18.11 13.80 22.91
N LEU A 206 -16.86 14.22 22.85
CA LEU A 206 -16.40 15.55 23.29
C LEU A 206 -16.18 16.44 22.06
N SER A 207 -16.55 17.70 22.16
CA SER A 207 -16.22 18.68 21.12
C SER A 207 -14.72 19.02 21.16
N LEU A 208 -14.16 19.38 20.02
CA LEU A 208 -12.82 19.99 19.97
C LEU A 208 -12.86 21.40 20.56
N ALA A 209 -11.73 21.87 21.05
CA ALA A 209 -11.54 23.25 21.48
C ALA A 209 -11.71 24.23 20.30
N ALA A 210 -11.87 25.52 20.60
CA ALA A 210 -12.14 26.55 19.59
C ALA A 210 -11.01 26.75 18.55
N ASP A 211 -9.80 26.26 18.82
CA ASP A 211 -8.66 26.25 17.91
C ASP A 211 -8.53 24.94 17.10
N GLY A 212 -9.42 23.97 17.32
CA GLY A 212 -9.41 22.64 16.72
C GLY A 212 -8.54 21.60 17.43
N SER A 213 -7.97 21.92 18.60
CA SER A 213 -7.23 20.96 19.42
C SER A 213 -8.16 20.08 20.28
N ILE A 214 -7.59 19.01 20.87
CA ILE A 214 -8.30 18.17 21.84
C ILE A 214 -8.51 18.98 23.12
N ASP A 215 -9.74 19.01 23.60
CA ASP A 215 -10.06 19.57 24.92
C ASP A 215 -9.65 18.58 26.02
N TRP A 216 -8.98 19.09 27.06
CA TRP A 216 -8.37 18.29 28.13
C TRP A 216 -8.93 18.59 29.53
N ASP A 217 -9.79 19.61 29.67
CA ASP A 217 -10.44 20.01 30.92
C ASP A 217 -11.78 19.29 31.17
#